data_AF-A0ABD5MU73-F1
#
_entry.id   AF-A0ABD5MU73-F1
#
_cell.length_a   1.000
_cell.length_b   1.000
_cell.length_c   1.000
_cell.angle_alpha   90.00
_cell.angle_beta   90.00
_cell.angle_gamma   90.00
#
_symmetry.space_group_name_H-M   'P 1'
#
loop_
_entity.id
_entity.type
_entity.pdbx_description
1 polymer ?
#
loop_
_entity_poly.entity_id
_entity_poly.type
_entity_poly.pdbx_seq_one_letter_code
_entity_poly.pdbx_strand_id
1 'polypeptide(L)'
;MLLQEQSQERDISEIQNSFWSFGEYELVGHGNQTNSSCGTFLGFHGCTRVDLHNKITLDGVNYSGKVFVQKIHCTCHKPTCPVCFKHGWAVREAKRTEARLSEGSKRLGQVEHIIVSVPFSDYGFSLKALRRKIVQKILKKRGIIGGVLIFHAFRYRNRPVFLKGIFHPKGWYWSPHFHVLGFILGGYSRCRNCKRKSNCLKGCGGFDDRNYWEGYMKDGYVVKVKGKRKSVVGTAWYQLNHASVKRGVKRFHVATWFGVCSYRKLKVTPELRKNLCPICQHDLERLHYVGNKSFVCDKNSPDYKQNTFEEMNEGSGDVWIVAQKKGFG
;
A
#
# COMPACT_ATOMS: atom_id res chain seq x y z
N MET A 1 6.66 19.70 -17.93
CA MET A 1 6.35 19.15 -16.59
C MET A 1 5.09 18.27 -16.59
N LEU A 2 4.02 18.66 -17.31
CA LEU A 2 2.77 17.88 -17.43
C LEU A 2 2.87 16.52 -18.17
N LEU A 3 3.84 16.33 -19.07
CA LEU A 3 3.99 15.09 -19.84
C LEU A 3 4.58 13.89 -19.05
N GLN A 4 5.28 14.14 -17.94
CA GLN A 4 5.84 13.07 -17.11
C GLN A 4 4.81 12.48 -16.13
N GLU A 5 3.80 13.25 -15.73
CA GLU A 5 2.73 12.77 -14.85
C GLU A 5 1.72 11.90 -15.62
N GLN A 6 1.33 12.32 -16.84
CA GLN A 6 0.42 11.55 -17.70
C GLN A 6 1.02 10.23 -18.25
N SER A 7 2.34 10.11 -18.32
CA SER A 7 3.01 8.86 -18.72
C SER A 7 3.16 7.90 -17.54
N GLN A 8 3.38 8.41 -16.32
CA GLN A 8 3.35 7.57 -15.12
C GLN A 8 1.95 7.03 -14.81
N GLU A 9 0.89 7.83 -14.97
CA GLU A 9 -0.49 7.36 -14.71
C GLU A 9 -0.97 6.30 -15.70
N ARG A 10 -0.63 6.45 -16.99
CA ARG A 10 -0.92 5.43 -18.03
C ARG A 10 -0.13 4.14 -17.85
N ASP A 11 1.16 4.22 -17.49
CA ASP A 11 1.98 3.03 -17.16
C ASP A 11 1.46 2.32 -15.89
N ILE A 12 0.94 3.06 -14.91
CA ILE A 12 0.43 2.48 -13.66
C ILE A 12 -0.88 1.71 -13.88
N SER A 13 -1.80 2.18 -14.73
CA SER A 13 -3.08 1.50 -14.96
C SER A 13 -2.91 0.17 -15.74
N GLU A 14 -2.01 0.12 -16.73
CA GLU A 14 -1.68 -1.12 -17.47
C GLU A 14 -1.04 -2.19 -16.57
N ILE A 15 -0.17 -1.78 -15.65
CA ILE A 15 0.49 -2.70 -14.68
C ILE A 15 -0.51 -3.26 -13.68
N GLN A 16 -1.49 -2.44 -13.23
CA GLN A 16 -2.45 -2.85 -12.20
C GLN A 16 -3.45 -3.92 -12.64
N ASN A 17 -3.66 -4.10 -13.96
CA ASN A 17 -4.70 -4.97 -14.51
C ASN A 17 -4.15 -6.14 -15.34
N SER A 18 -2.83 -6.34 -15.42
CA SER A 18 -2.22 -7.42 -16.20
C SER A 18 -1.88 -8.65 -15.33
N PHE A 19 -2.33 -9.82 -15.77
CA PHE A 19 -2.01 -11.11 -15.13
C PHE A 19 -0.59 -11.57 -15.47
N TRP A 20 0.08 -12.16 -14.48
CA TRP A 20 1.31 -12.90 -14.71
C TRP A 20 1.53 -13.99 -13.65
N SER A 21 2.11 -15.10 -14.06
CA SER A 21 2.53 -16.19 -13.18
C SER A 21 3.82 -16.85 -13.69
N PHE A 22 4.58 -17.45 -12.78
CA PHE A 22 5.77 -18.26 -13.09
C PHE A 22 6.02 -19.24 -11.96
N GLY A 23 6.30 -20.50 -12.30
CA GLY A 23 6.52 -21.55 -11.31
C GLY A 23 5.33 -21.68 -10.36
N GLU A 24 5.54 -21.50 -9.06
CA GLU A 24 4.47 -21.59 -8.05
C GLU A 24 3.86 -20.23 -7.65
N TYR A 25 4.26 -19.14 -8.29
CA TYR A 25 3.86 -17.78 -7.92
C TYR A 25 2.98 -17.12 -8.98
N GLU A 26 2.09 -16.25 -8.53
CA GLU A 26 1.23 -15.39 -9.36
C GLU A 26 1.06 -14.01 -8.72
N LEU A 27 0.64 -13.02 -9.52
CA LEU A 27 0.25 -11.71 -9.00
C LEU A 27 -1.02 -11.82 -8.14
N VAL A 28 -1.11 -10.98 -7.11
CA VAL A 28 -2.36 -10.81 -6.34
C VAL A 28 -3.53 -10.46 -7.26
N GLY A 29 -4.76 -10.77 -6.84
CA GLY A 29 -5.97 -10.40 -7.58
C GLY A 29 -6.31 -11.29 -8.77
N HIS A 30 -5.70 -12.46 -8.93
CA HIS A 30 -5.91 -13.32 -10.09
C HIS A 30 -6.38 -14.75 -9.76
N GLY A 31 -6.86 -14.97 -8.54
CA GLY A 31 -7.57 -16.20 -8.18
C GLY A 31 -9.08 -16.09 -8.47
N ASN A 32 -9.86 -16.94 -7.80
CA ASN A 32 -11.31 -16.91 -7.93
C ASN A 32 -11.95 -15.91 -6.95
N GLN A 33 -13.09 -15.35 -7.35
CA GLN A 33 -13.96 -14.62 -6.44
C GLN A 33 -14.30 -15.51 -5.23
N THR A 34 -14.10 -14.95 -4.04
CA THR A 34 -14.16 -15.74 -2.80
C THR A 34 -15.57 -15.99 -2.31
N ASN A 35 -16.48 -15.04 -2.53
CA ASN A 35 -17.89 -15.17 -2.19
C ASN A 35 -18.72 -14.34 -3.17
N SER A 36 -19.99 -14.70 -3.36
CA SER A 36 -20.91 -14.00 -4.27
C SER A 36 -21.12 -12.53 -3.91
N SER A 37 -20.99 -12.19 -2.62
CA SER A 37 -21.10 -10.81 -2.14
C SER A 37 -19.83 -9.97 -2.32
N CYS A 38 -18.73 -10.48 -2.89
CA CYS A 38 -17.50 -9.69 -3.03
C CYS A 38 -17.77 -8.47 -3.91
N GLY A 39 -17.42 -7.28 -3.40
CA GLY A 39 -17.58 -6.03 -4.13
C GLY A 39 -19.00 -5.46 -4.14
N THR A 40 -20.00 -6.19 -3.65
CA THR A 40 -21.39 -5.69 -3.61
C THR A 40 -21.50 -4.49 -2.68
N PHE A 41 -22.33 -3.53 -3.07
CA PHE A 41 -22.66 -2.38 -2.25
C PHE A 41 -23.44 -2.82 -1.00
N LEU A 42 -23.02 -2.33 0.16
CA LEU A 42 -23.64 -2.66 1.45
C LEU A 42 -24.49 -1.52 2.02
N GLY A 43 -24.22 -0.28 1.60
CA GLY A 43 -24.88 0.89 2.15
C GLY A 43 -23.92 2.06 2.33
N PHE A 44 -24.40 3.05 3.07
CA PHE A 44 -23.70 4.30 3.31
C PHE A 44 -23.23 4.39 4.76
N HIS A 45 -22.03 4.93 4.94
CA HIS A 45 -21.59 5.51 6.20
C HIS A 45 -21.40 7.01 6.00
N GLY A 46 -21.68 7.84 6.98
CA GLY A 46 -21.56 9.27 6.79
C GLY A 46 -21.74 10.10 8.06
N CYS A 47 -21.76 11.41 7.89
CA CYS A 47 -21.90 12.37 8.97
C CYS A 47 -23.00 13.38 8.61
N THR A 48 -24.09 13.34 9.37
CA THR A 48 -25.28 14.20 9.24
C THR A 48 -25.22 15.46 10.11
N ARG A 49 -24.13 15.67 10.85
CA ARG A 49 -23.88 16.87 11.67
C ARG A 49 -23.50 18.08 10.81
N VAL A 50 -24.43 18.47 9.94
CA VAL A 50 -24.22 19.50 8.91
C VAL A 50 -24.00 20.89 9.49
N ASP A 51 -24.49 21.13 10.71
CA ASP A 51 -24.22 22.32 11.53
C ASP A 51 -22.71 22.50 11.81
N LEU A 52 -21.98 21.39 11.97
CA LEU A 52 -20.52 21.40 12.17
C LEU A 52 -19.74 21.45 10.84
N HIS A 53 -20.42 21.46 9.70
CA HIS A 53 -19.81 21.51 8.38
C HIS A 53 -19.71 22.93 7.80
N ASN A 54 -19.97 23.96 8.61
CA ASN A 54 -19.79 25.38 8.28
C ASN A 54 -18.31 25.78 8.20
N LYS A 55 -17.53 25.07 7.38
CA LYS A 55 -16.10 25.32 7.12
C LYS A 55 -15.88 25.52 5.63
N ILE A 56 -15.14 26.57 5.29
CA ILE A 56 -14.66 26.83 3.94
C ILE A 56 -13.22 26.31 3.85
N THR A 57 -12.92 25.44 2.89
CA THR A 57 -11.53 24.98 2.68
C THR A 57 -10.67 26.08 2.08
N LEU A 58 -9.35 25.92 2.14
CA LEU A 58 -8.40 26.84 1.48
C LEU A 58 -8.67 26.99 -0.02
N ASP A 59 -9.30 25.99 -0.64
CA ASP A 59 -9.69 25.99 -2.05
C ASP A 59 -11.07 26.66 -2.29
N GLY A 60 -11.66 27.30 -1.28
CA GLY A 60 -12.93 28.03 -1.37
C GLY A 60 -14.18 27.15 -1.37
N VAL A 61 -14.08 25.85 -1.12
CA VAL A 61 -15.24 24.94 -1.14
C VAL A 61 -16.01 25.05 0.17
N ASN A 62 -17.31 25.33 0.08
CA ASN A 62 -18.23 25.38 1.21
C ASN A 62 -18.99 24.04 1.37
N TYR A 63 -18.95 23.49 2.59
CA TYR A 63 -19.63 22.25 2.98
C TYR A 63 -20.81 22.47 3.94
N SER A 64 -21.18 23.72 4.21
CA SER A 64 -22.34 24.07 5.01
C SER A 64 -23.60 23.37 4.47
N GLY A 65 -24.38 22.75 5.37
CA GLY A 65 -25.60 22.01 5.00
C GLY A 65 -25.37 20.64 4.35
N LYS A 66 -24.14 20.26 4.02
CA LYS A 66 -23.85 19.03 3.27
C LYS A 66 -23.53 17.86 4.18
N VAL A 67 -24.12 16.70 3.93
CA VAL A 67 -23.79 15.43 4.55
C VAL A 67 -22.53 14.86 3.89
N PHE A 68 -21.57 14.41 4.69
CA PHE A 68 -20.47 13.60 4.15
C PHE A 68 -20.94 12.15 4.02
N VAL A 69 -20.81 11.56 2.84
CA VAL A 69 -21.29 10.22 2.53
C VAL A 69 -20.15 9.36 1.99
N GLN A 70 -20.03 8.15 2.51
CA GLN A 70 -19.09 7.12 2.11
C GLN A 70 -19.83 5.84 1.73
N LYS A 71 -19.60 5.37 0.50
CA LYS A 71 -20.10 4.08 0.02
C LYS A 71 -19.29 2.94 0.61
N ILE A 72 -19.99 1.99 1.23
CA ILE A 72 -19.40 0.79 1.82
C ILE A 72 -19.74 -0.41 0.95
N HIS A 73 -18.75 -1.28 0.77
CA HIS A 73 -18.89 -2.50 -0.02
C HIS A 73 -18.38 -3.69 0.76
N CYS A 74 -18.93 -4.85 0.45
CA CYS A 74 -18.47 -6.09 1.04
C CYS A 74 -17.10 -6.47 0.46
N THR A 75 -16.17 -6.82 1.35
CA THR A 75 -14.84 -7.28 0.92
C THR A 75 -14.42 -8.52 1.69
N CYS A 76 -13.98 -9.56 0.97
CA CYS A 76 -13.45 -10.78 1.61
C CYS A 76 -12.02 -10.62 2.15
N HIS A 77 -11.36 -9.50 1.81
CA HIS A 77 -9.99 -9.17 2.17
C HIS A 77 -8.96 -10.29 1.91
N LYS A 78 -9.13 -11.06 0.84
CA LYS A 78 -8.13 -12.03 0.38
C LYS A 78 -7.23 -11.43 -0.71
N PRO A 79 -5.92 -11.71 -0.70
CA PRO A 79 -4.99 -11.24 -1.73
C PRO A 79 -5.26 -11.84 -3.11
N THR A 80 -5.84 -13.03 -3.19
CA THR A 80 -6.13 -13.70 -4.45
C THR A 80 -7.46 -13.28 -5.08
N CYS A 81 -8.37 -12.66 -4.32
CA CYS A 81 -9.71 -12.34 -4.83
C CYS A 81 -9.63 -11.17 -5.84
N PRO A 82 -10.05 -11.35 -7.11
CA PRO A 82 -9.93 -10.33 -8.15
C PRO A 82 -10.75 -9.07 -7.86
N VAL A 83 -11.86 -9.23 -7.14
CA VAL A 83 -12.75 -8.11 -6.80
C VAL A 83 -12.26 -7.31 -5.59
N CYS A 84 -11.73 -8.00 -4.58
CA CYS A 84 -11.49 -7.40 -3.25
C CYS A 84 -10.01 -7.12 -2.96
N PHE A 85 -9.06 -7.61 -3.75
CA PHE A 85 -7.65 -7.47 -3.39
C PHE A 85 -7.21 -6.00 -3.36
N LYS A 86 -7.58 -5.21 -4.39
CA LYS A 86 -7.16 -3.82 -4.57
C LYS A 86 -7.75 -2.87 -3.52
N HIS A 87 -9.07 -2.92 -3.35
CA HIS A 87 -9.81 -1.98 -2.50
C HIS A 87 -10.11 -2.52 -1.08
N GLY A 88 -9.91 -3.81 -0.84
CA GLY A 88 -10.18 -4.46 0.44
C GLY A 88 -8.92 -4.95 1.13
N TRP A 89 -8.24 -5.96 0.57
CA TRP A 89 -7.07 -6.56 1.20
C TRP A 89 -5.87 -5.61 1.26
N ALA A 90 -5.45 -5.05 0.13
CA ALA A 90 -4.28 -4.17 0.05
C ALA A 90 -4.47 -2.91 0.89
N VAL A 91 -5.66 -2.31 0.88
CA VAL A 91 -6.00 -1.15 1.74
C VAL A 91 -5.88 -1.51 3.22
N ARG A 92 -6.45 -2.64 3.64
CA ARG A 92 -6.39 -3.10 5.04
C ARG A 92 -4.95 -3.35 5.48
N GLU A 93 -4.18 -4.09 4.68
CA GLU A 93 -2.79 -4.41 5.00
C GLU A 93 -1.88 -3.18 4.95
N ALA A 94 -2.14 -2.22 4.06
CA ALA A 94 -1.44 -0.94 4.01
C ALA A 94 -1.70 -0.09 5.27
N LYS A 95 -2.96 0.02 5.72
CA LYS A 95 -3.32 0.72 6.97
C LYS A 95 -2.67 0.07 8.18
N ARG A 96 -2.66 -1.28 8.25
CA ARG A 96 -1.96 -2.03 9.31
C ARG A 96 -0.45 -1.82 9.29
N THR A 97 0.13 -1.72 8.09
CA THR A 97 1.54 -1.42 7.88
C THR A 97 1.88 -0.03 8.39
N GLU A 98 1.10 0.97 7.99
CA GLU A 98 1.27 2.34 8.46
C GLU A 98 1.13 2.45 9.98
N ALA A 99 0.11 1.86 10.59
CA ALA A 99 -0.10 1.94 12.04
C ALA A 99 1.16 1.47 12.82
N ARG A 100 1.72 0.33 12.42
CA ARG A 100 2.91 -0.22 13.08
C ARG A 100 4.19 0.54 12.78
N LEU A 101 4.37 0.98 11.54
CA LEU A 101 5.53 1.80 11.19
C LEU A 101 5.45 3.19 11.82
N SER A 102 4.26 3.76 11.98
CA SER A 102 4.04 5.02 12.70
C SER A 102 4.50 4.87 14.16
N GLU A 103 4.09 3.79 14.83
CA GLU A 103 4.55 3.49 16.19
C GLU A 103 6.07 3.34 16.26
N GLY A 104 6.67 2.59 15.33
CA GLY A 104 8.12 2.47 15.24
C GLY A 104 8.82 3.82 14.99
N SER A 105 8.21 4.69 14.17
CA SER A 105 8.81 5.97 13.76
C SER A 105 9.00 6.94 14.92
N LYS A 106 8.17 6.83 15.97
CA LYS A 106 8.31 7.63 17.21
C LYS A 106 9.70 7.50 17.85
N ARG A 107 10.39 6.37 17.64
CA ARG A 107 11.72 6.09 18.23
C ARG A 107 12.81 5.82 17.20
N LEU A 108 12.45 5.33 16.02
CA LEU A 108 13.39 4.82 15.03
C LEU A 108 13.64 5.79 13.86
N GLY A 109 12.96 6.93 13.85
CA GLY A 109 13.09 7.95 12.83
C GLY A 109 12.19 7.70 11.62
N GLN A 110 12.62 8.15 10.44
CA GLN A 110 11.81 8.10 9.24
C GLN A 110 11.72 6.70 8.62
N VAL A 111 10.53 6.31 8.15
CA VAL A 111 10.31 5.11 7.33
C VAL A 111 10.91 5.29 5.94
N GLU A 112 11.78 4.37 5.57
CA GLU A 112 12.44 4.33 4.26
C GLU A 112 11.85 3.23 3.38
N HIS A 113 11.76 3.51 2.07
CA HIS A 113 11.38 2.53 1.05
C HIS A 113 12.63 1.94 0.41
N ILE A 114 12.92 0.70 0.74
CA ILE A 114 14.13 0.00 0.31
C ILE A 114 13.72 -1.14 -0.63
N ILE A 115 14.49 -1.36 -1.69
CA ILE A 115 14.32 -2.48 -2.62
C ILE A 115 15.51 -3.40 -2.48
N VAL A 116 15.26 -4.69 -2.28
CA VAL A 116 16.28 -5.75 -2.25
C VAL A 116 16.02 -6.66 -3.44
N SER A 117 16.87 -6.59 -4.47
CA SER A 117 16.78 -7.50 -5.63
C SER A 117 17.63 -8.74 -5.36
N VAL A 118 17.05 -9.92 -5.58
CA VAL A 118 17.72 -11.21 -5.39
C VAL A 118 18.66 -11.48 -6.57
N PRO A 119 19.90 -11.95 -6.38
CA PRO A 119 20.77 -12.37 -7.48
C PRO A 119 20.31 -13.68 -8.09
N PHE A 120 20.64 -13.91 -9.37
CA PHE A 120 20.29 -15.14 -10.09
C PHE A 120 20.76 -16.41 -9.37
N SER A 121 21.93 -16.37 -8.73
CA SER A 121 22.49 -17.48 -7.96
C SER A 121 21.59 -17.95 -6.80
N ASP A 122 20.68 -17.10 -6.32
CA ASP A 122 19.77 -17.39 -5.22
C ASP A 122 18.33 -17.69 -5.68
N TYR A 123 18.04 -17.68 -6.99
CA TYR A 123 16.67 -17.89 -7.49
C TYR A 123 16.07 -19.25 -7.13
N GLY A 124 16.90 -20.28 -6.92
CA GLY A 124 16.47 -21.62 -6.51
C GLY A 124 16.09 -21.75 -5.03
N PHE A 125 16.30 -20.71 -4.21
CA PHE A 125 15.98 -20.79 -2.79
C PHE A 125 14.47 -20.67 -2.51
N SER A 126 13.99 -21.45 -1.54
CA SER A 126 12.64 -21.26 -1.02
C SER A 126 12.45 -19.85 -0.46
N LEU A 127 11.22 -19.33 -0.54
CA LEU A 127 10.90 -18.00 -0.01
C LEU A 127 11.26 -17.84 1.49
N LYS A 128 11.11 -18.91 2.28
CA LYS A 128 11.51 -18.93 3.69
C LYS A 128 13.02 -18.76 3.84
N ALA A 129 13.82 -19.46 3.03
CA ALA A 129 15.27 -19.34 3.02
C ALA A 129 15.72 -17.94 2.57
N LEU A 130 15.11 -17.40 1.51
CA LEU A 130 15.37 -16.04 1.02
C LEU A 130 15.09 -14.98 2.09
N ARG A 131 13.90 -15.02 2.72
CA ARG A 131 13.55 -14.09 3.81
C ARG A 131 14.57 -14.11 4.94
N ARG A 132 14.98 -15.30 5.36
CA ARG A 132 15.99 -15.48 6.41
C ARG A 132 17.34 -14.90 6.00
N LYS A 133 17.85 -15.23 4.81
CA LYS A 133 19.13 -14.71 4.28
C LYS A 133 19.09 -13.18 4.18
N ILE A 134 18.01 -12.64 3.61
CA ILE A 134 17.84 -11.19 3.45
C ILE A 134 17.83 -10.47 4.79
N VAL A 135 17.02 -10.92 5.75
CA VAL A 135 16.94 -10.26 7.07
C VAL A 135 18.26 -10.37 7.83
N GLN A 136 18.80 -11.59 7.94
CA GLN A 136 19.90 -11.86 8.87
C GLN A 136 21.26 -11.45 8.32
N LYS A 137 21.45 -11.53 7.00
CA LYS A 137 22.75 -11.26 6.35
C LYS A 137 22.73 -9.95 5.56
N ILE A 138 21.79 -9.79 4.62
CA ILE A 138 21.83 -8.70 3.64
C ILE A 138 21.45 -7.35 4.27
N LEU A 139 20.30 -7.29 4.93
CA LEU A 139 19.74 -6.09 5.52
C LEU A 139 20.49 -5.66 6.79
N LYS A 140 20.80 -6.61 7.67
CA LYS A 140 21.55 -6.35 8.91
C LYS A 140 22.91 -5.69 8.63
N LYS A 141 23.68 -6.21 7.66
CA LYS A 141 24.99 -5.66 7.26
C LYS A 141 24.91 -4.22 6.74
N ARG A 142 23.79 -3.84 6.13
CA ARG A 142 23.54 -2.48 5.60
C ARG A 142 22.93 -1.55 6.66
N GLY A 143 22.74 -2.03 7.88
CA GLY A 143 22.18 -1.24 8.99
C GLY A 143 20.67 -1.06 8.92
N ILE A 144 19.93 -1.89 8.17
CA ILE A 144 18.47 -1.91 8.28
C ILE A 144 18.10 -2.71 9.52
N ILE A 145 17.45 -2.04 10.49
CA ILE A 145 17.24 -2.58 11.84
C ILE A 145 15.86 -3.23 12.03
N GLY A 146 14.91 -2.94 11.15
CA GLY A 146 13.58 -3.52 11.18
C GLY A 146 12.63 -2.90 10.16
N GLY A 147 11.53 -3.59 9.91
CA GLY A 147 10.49 -3.15 8.98
C GLY A 147 9.57 -4.28 8.56
N VAL A 148 8.92 -4.11 7.42
CA VAL A 148 8.12 -5.14 6.74
C VAL A 148 8.72 -5.46 5.38
N LEU A 149 8.88 -6.75 5.08
CA LEU A 149 9.25 -7.29 3.77
C LEU A 149 8.01 -7.65 2.98
N ILE A 150 7.84 -7.09 1.78
CA ILE A 150 6.75 -7.38 0.86
C ILE A 150 7.33 -8.07 -0.37
N PHE A 151 6.97 -9.35 -0.54
CA PHE A 151 7.54 -10.18 -1.60
C PHE A 151 6.93 -9.90 -2.97
N HIS A 152 7.79 -9.78 -3.97
CA HIS A 152 7.44 -9.61 -5.37
C HIS A 152 8.25 -10.61 -6.20
N ALA A 153 7.57 -11.52 -6.88
CA ALA A 153 8.18 -12.49 -7.78
C ALA A 153 8.57 -11.86 -9.13
N PHE A 154 7.85 -10.82 -9.53
CA PHE A 154 7.90 -10.27 -10.89
C PHE A 154 8.26 -8.81 -10.89
N ARG A 155 8.97 -8.37 -11.93
CA ARG A 155 9.13 -6.96 -12.27
C ARG A 155 8.46 -6.69 -13.60
N TYR A 156 7.83 -5.53 -13.74
CA TYR A 156 7.32 -5.07 -15.02
C TYR A 156 8.39 -4.29 -15.78
N ARG A 157 8.55 -4.60 -17.06
CA ARG A 157 9.40 -3.88 -18.00
C ARG A 157 8.51 -3.01 -18.88
N ASN A 158 8.64 -1.69 -18.78
CA ASN A 158 7.78 -0.76 -19.50
C ASN A 158 8.20 -0.48 -20.96
N ARG A 159 9.37 -0.97 -21.37
CA ARG A 159 9.86 -0.87 -22.76
C ARG A 159 10.65 -2.12 -23.16
N PRO A 160 10.61 -2.52 -24.44
CA PRO A 160 11.51 -3.55 -24.93
C PRO A 160 12.96 -3.11 -24.75
N VAL A 161 13.86 -4.05 -24.47
CA VAL A 161 15.31 -3.78 -24.44
C VAL A 161 16.07 -4.94 -25.02
N PHE A 162 17.19 -4.62 -25.66
CA PHE A 162 18.17 -5.59 -26.13
C PHE A 162 19.28 -5.69 -25.08
N LEU A 163 19.44 -6.86 -24.47
CA LEU A 163 20.46 -7.09 -23.44
C LEU A 163 21.20 -8.38 -23.77
N LYS A 164 22.54 -8.30 -23.82
CA LYS A 164 23.42 -9.45 -24.10
C LYS A 164 23.02 -10.24 -25.36
N GLY A 165 22.70 -9.55 -26.45
CA GLY A 165 22.32 -10.20 -27.71
C GLY A 165 20.88 -10.73 -27.76
N ILE A 166 20.09 -10.56 -26.70
CA ILE A 166 18.73 -11.09 -26.61
C ILE A 166 17.72 -9.94 -26.58
N PHE A 167 16.72 -10.02 -27.44
CA PHE A 167 15.57 -9.12 -27.40
C PHE A 167 14.62 -9.54 -26.28
N HIS A 168 14.29 -8.58 -25.41
CA HIS A 168 13.33 -8.79 -24.35
C HIS A 168 12.14 -7.84 -24.53
N PRO A 169 10.91 -8.36 -24.65
CA PRO A 169 9.73 -7.54 -24.87
C PRO A 169 9.33 -6.72 -23.64
N LYS A 170 8.47 -5.72 -23.85
CA LYS A 170 7.69 -5.06 -22.78
C LYS A 170 6.85 -6.12 -22.07
N GLY A 171 6.72 -6.03 -20.75
CA GLY A 171 5.88 -6.94 -19.96
C GLY A 171 6.54 -7.43 -18.66
N TRP A 172 5.83 -8.33 -18.00
CA TRP A 172 6.28 -8.95 -16.76
C TRP A 172 7.40 -9.97 -17.01
N TYR A 173 8.33 -10.06 -16.06
CA TYR A 173 9.36 -11.08 -16.07
C TYR A 173 9.73 -11.52 -14.65
N TRP A 174 10.18 -12.77 -14.52
CA TRP A 174 10.64 -13.32 -13.25
C TRP A 174 11.90 -12.59 -12.78
N SER A 175 11.77 -11.90 -11.64
CA SER A 175 12.85 -11.17 -10.99
C SER A 175 12.48 -10.99 -9.52
N PRO A 176 12.66 -12.02 -8.69
CA PRO A 176 12.28 -11.98 -7.30
C PRO A 176 13.00 -10.85 -6.57
N HIS A 177 12.23 -10.04 -5.87
CA HIS A 177 12.73 -8.94 -5.07
C HIS A 177 11.79 -8.67 -3.90
N PHE A 178 12.29 -7.88 -2.95
CA PHE A 178 11.54 -7.49 -1.77
C PHE A 178 11.50 -5.98 -1.69
N HIS A 179 10.30 -5.46 -1.50
CA HIS A 179 10.14 -4.11 -1.01
C HIS A 179 10.17 -4.14 0.52
N VAL A 180 10.94 -3.24 1.10
CA VAL A 180 11.03 -3.05 2.54
C VAL A 180 10.55 -1.65 2.86
N LEU A 181 9.58 -1.56 3.77
CA LEU A 181 9.26 -0.32 4.46
C LEU A 181 9.81 -0.47 5.88
N GLY A 182 10.85 0.29 6.21
CA GLY A 182 11.60 0.04 7.43
C GLY A 182 12.57 1.15 7.80
N PHE A 183 13.38 0.88 8.82
CA PHE A 183 14.25 1.87 9.45
C PHE A 183 15.72 1.53 9.23
N ILE A 184 16.52 2.56 8.99
CA ILE A 184 17.97 2.50 8.84
C ILE A 184 18.59 3.06 10.13
N LEU A 185 19.57 2.35 10.69
CA LEU A 185 20.33 2.80 11.85
C LEU A 185 21.00 4.15 11.55
N GLY A 186 20.70 5.16 12.38
CA GLY A 186 21.13 6.54 12.18
C GLY A 186 20.35 7.32 11.11
N GLY A 187 19.28 6.73 10.55
CA GLY A 187 18.48 7.31 9.48
C GLY A 187 19.19 7.31 8.12
N TYR A 188 18.45 7.72 7.08
CA TYR A 188 18.99 7.86 5.73
C TYR A 188 19.22 9.32 5.30
N SER A 189 18.81 10.29 6.13
CA SER A 189 18.96 11.73 5.85
C SER A 189 20.41 12.11 5.54
N ARG A 190 21.37 11.55 6.29
CA ARG A 190 22.80 11.75 6.06
C ARG A 190 23.24 11.36 4.64
N CYS A 191 22.77 10.21 4.13
CA CYS A 191 23.05 9.75 2.77
C CYS A 191 22.31 10.60 1.72
N ARG A 192 21.04 10.96 1.98
CA ARG A 192 20.25 11.81 1.06
C ARG A 192 20.89 13.18 0.80
N ASN A 193 21.45 13.78 1.85
CA ASN A 193 22.04 15.12 1.84
C ASN A 193 23.57 15.10 1.70
N CYS A 194 24.17 13.93 1.48
CA CYS A 194 25.61 13.81 1.30
C CYS A 194 26.03 14.54 0.02
N LYS A 195 26.97 15.49 0.13
CA LYS A 195 27.54 16.21 -1.03
C LYS A 195 28.37 15.29 -1.94
N ARG A 196 28.80 14.13 -1.44
CA ARG A 196 29.68 13.17 -2.14
C ARG A 196 28.93 11.91 -2.58
N LYS A 197 27.74 12.02 -3.17
CA LYS A 197 26.90 10.85 -3.54
C LYS A 197 27.62 9.84 -4.44
N SER A 198 28.35 10.31 -5.44
CA SER A 198 29.09 9.46 -6.40
C SER A 198 30.39 8.91 -5.84
N ASN A 199 30.91 9.46 -4.74
CA ASN A 199 32.17 9.07 -4.13
C ASN A 199 32.04 9.05 -2.60
N CYS A 200 31.08 8.25 -2.10
CA CYS A 200 30.84 8.11 -0.67
C CYS A 200 32.11 7.55 0.00
N LEU A 201 32.64 8.26 1.00
CA LEU A 201 33.89 7.87 1.66
C LEU A 201 33.72 6.55 2.41
N LYS A 202 34.71 5.66 2.21
CA LYS A 202 34.90 4.45 3.01
C LYS A 202 34.96 4.79 4.49
N GLY A 203 34.15 4.11 5.30
CA GLY A 203 34.17 4.23 6.76
C GLY A 203 33.32 5.37 7.31
N CYS A 204 32.54 6.08 6.49
CA CYS A 204 31.61 7.09 7.03
C CYS A 204 30.50 6.47 7.88
N GLY A 205 30.26 5.16 7.77
CA GLY A 205 29.27 4.41 8.56
C GLY A 205 27.82 4.69 8.16
N GLY A 206 27.59 5.36 7.03
CA GLY A 206 26.26 5.56 6.46
C GLY A 206 25.73 4.31 5.75
N PHE A 207 24.46 4.33 5.33
CA PHE A 207 23.90 3.23 4.52
C PHE A 207 24.67 3.06 3.21
N ASP A 208 24.94 4.14 2.47
CA ASP A 208 25.59 4.05 1.15
C ASP A 208 27.01 3.48 1.25
N ASP A 209 27.76 3.86 2.28
CA ASP A 209 29.08 3.28 2.61
C ASP A 209 28.96 1.78 2.90
N ARG A 210 28.08 1.37 3.82
CA ARG A 210 27.83 -0.05 4.08
C ARG A 210 27.35 -0.80 2.84
N ASN A 211 26.50 -0.20 2.01
CA ASN A 211 25.94 -0.80 0.82
C ASN A 211 26.93 -0.88 -0.35
N TYR A 212 27.96 -0.03 -0.39
CA TYR A 212 29.03 -0.14 -1.38
C TYR A 212 30.01 -1.25 -0.99
N TRP A 213 30.53 -1.24 0.25
CA TRP A 213 31.58 -2.17 0.70
C TRP A 213 31.06 -3.56 1.10
N GLU A 214 29.86 -3.66 1.67
CA GLU A 214 29.15 -4.93 1.91
C GLU A 214 28.14 -5.23 0.78
N GLY A 215 28.34 -4.57 -0.37
CA GLY A 215 27.39 -4.49 -1.47
C GLY A 215 27.36 -5.66 -2.44
N TYR A 216 26.86 -5.34 -3.63
CA TYR A 216 26.74 -6.25 -4.77
C TYR A 216 28.01 -7.06 -5.05
N MET A 217 29.21 -6.46 -4.91
CA MET A 217 30.46 -7.16 -5.20
C MET A 217 30.75 -8.33 -4.25
N LYS A 218 30.21 -8.31 -3.02
CA LYS A 218 30.41 -9.40 -2.05
C LYS A 218 29.27 -10.41 -2.02
N ASP A 219 28.02 -9.94 -2.10
CA ASP A 219 26.85 -10.80 -1.90
C ASP A 219 25.94 -10.94 -3.13
N GLY A 220 26.19 -10.17 -4.18
CA GLY A 220 25.36 -10.15 -5.40
C GLY A 220 24.01 -9.43 -5.23
N TYR A 221 23.67 -8.95 -4.04
CA TYR A 221 22.38 -8.31 -3.79
C TYR A 221 22.42 -6.83 -4.14
N VAL A 222 21.44 -6.40 -4.93
CA VAL A 222 21.22 -4.97 -5.21
C VAL A 222 20.21 -4.42 -4.20
N VAL A 223 20.70 -3.62 -3.26
CA VAL A 223 19.88 -2.92 -2.26
C VAL A 223 19.86 -1.43 -2.57
N LYS A 224 18.67 -0.85 -2.73
CA LYS A 224 18.47 0.56 -3.09
C LYS A 224 17.43 1.22 -2.21
N VAL A 225 17.73 2.40 -1.70
CA VAL A 225 16.74 3.26 -1.01
C VAL A 225 16.10 4.20 -2.03
N LYS A 226 14.77 4.27 -2.05
CA LYS A 226 14.01 5.16 -2.94
C LYS A 226 13.92 6.58 -2.37
N GLY A 227 13.38 7.51 -3.17
CA GLY A 227 13.13 8.90 -2.77
C GLY A 227 12.26 9.01 -1.51
N LYS A 228 12.30 10.18 -0.86
CA LYS A 228 11.47 10.47 0.31
C LYS A 228 9.99 10.27 -0.07
N ARG A 229 9.25 9.51 0.74
CA ARG A 229 7.85 9.17 0.44
C ARG A 229 6.91 10.24 0.97
N LYS A 230 5.86 10.55 0.19
CA LYS A 230 4.76 11.43 0.62
C LYS A 230 3.86 10.72 1.66
N SER A 231 3.60 9.43 1.47
CA SER A 231 2.70 8.64 2.32
C SER A 231 3.21 7.20 2.50
N VAL A 232 3.25 6.72 3.75
CA VAL A 232 3.59 5.33 4.07
C VAL A 232 2.47 4.39 3.64
N VAL A 233 1.20 4.71 3.97
CA VAL A 233 0.05 3.90 3.53
C VAL A 233 -0.05 3.83 2.01
N GLY A 234 0.12 4.94 1.29
CA GLY A 234 0.06 4.92 -0.18
C GLY A 234 1.18 4.09 -0.80
N THR A 235 2.38 4.13 -0.20
CA THR A 235 3.50 3.29 -0.65
C THR A 235 3.25 1.82 -0.36
N ALA A 236 2.78 1.48 0.85
CA ALA A 236 2.45 0.11 1.23
C ALA A 236 1.34 -0.45 0.33
N TRP A 237 0.28 0.32 0.09
CA TRP A 237 -0.81 -0.07 -0.81
C TRP A 237 -0.30 -0.35 -2.21
N TYR A 238 0.51 0.56 -2.77
CA TYR A 238 1.12 0.36 -4.08
C TYR A 238 1.89 -0.96 -4.10
N GLN A 239 2.84 -1.18 -3.18
CA GLN A 239 3.59 -2.44 -3.13
C GLN A 239 2.72 -3.68 -2.90
N LEU A 240 1.62 -3.58 -2.15
CA LEU A 240 0.74 -4.73 -1.93
C LEU A 240 -0.11 -5.04 -3.17
N ASN A 241 -0.49 -4.02 -3.95
CA ASN A 241 -1.40 -4.16 -5.08
C ASN A 241 -0.82 -4.96 -6.25
N HIS A 242 0.51 -5.02 -6.40
CA HIS A 242 1.18 -5.86 -7.41
C HIS A 242 2.18 -6.84 -6.77
N ALA A 243 1.97 -7.18 -5.49
CA ALA A 243 2.74 -8.20 -4.82
C ALA A 243 2.46 -9.60 -5.41
N SER A 244 3.22 -10.59 -4.95
CA SER A 244 3.05 -11.98 -5.41
C SER A 244 2.59 -12.90 -4.30
N VAL A 245 1.78 -13.88 -4.67
CA VAL A 245 1.28 -14.95 -3.82
C VAL A 245 1.72 -16.30 -4.36
N LYS A 246 1.81 -17.31 -3.49
CA LYS A 246 2.03 -18.70 -3.89
C LYS A 246 0.70 -19.39 -4.15
N ARG A 247 0.58 -20.05 -5.30
CA ARG A 247 -0.63 -20.78 -5.71
C ARG A 247 -0.97 -21.90 -4.74
N GLY A 248 -2.26 -22.13 -4.52
CA GLY A 248 -2.77 -23.18 -3.62
C GLY A 248 -2.56 -22.93 -2.11
N VAL A 249 -1.88 -21.85 -1.70
CA VAL A 249 -1.61 -21.58 -0.28
C VAL A 249 -2.66 -20.67 0.32
N LYS A 250 -3.57 -21.23 1.15
CA LYS A 250 -4.69 -20.50 1.78
C LYS A 250 -4.27 -19.27 2.60
N ARG A 251 -3.13 -19.33 3.30
CA ARG A 251 -2.62 -18.27 4.19
C ARG A 251 -1.19 -17.87 3.84
N PHE A 252 -0.98 -17.46 2.58
CA PHE A 252 0.33 -16.98 2.16
C PHE A 252 0.66 -15.63 2.80
N HIS A 253 1.78 -15.55 3.52
CA HIS A 253 2.29 -14.29 4.05
C HIS A 253 2.96 -13.50 2.94
N VAL A 254 2.26 -12.54 2.34
CA VAL A 254 2.86 -11.59 1.37
C VAL A 254 3.84 -10.65 2.07
N ALA A 255 3.42 -10.12 3.23
CA ALA A 255 4.17 -9.22 4.08
C ALA A 255 4.75 -9.97 5.30
N THR A 256 6.00 -9.70 5.67
CA THR A 256 6.66 -10.30 6.84
C THR A 256 7.41 -9.25 7.66
N TRP A 257 7.04 -9.12 8.93
CA TRP A 257 7.68 -8.20 9.87
C TRP A 257 8.99 -8.76 10.41
N PHE A 258 10.01 -7.92 10.54
CA PHE A 258 11.33 -8.34 11.02
C PHE A 258 12.02 -7.27 11.87
N GLY A 259 13.09 -7.70 12.54
CA GLY A 259 13.93 -6.83 13.35
C GLY A 259 13.15 -6.17 14.49
N VAL A 260 13.46 -4.90 14.76
CA VAL A 260 12.78 -4.12 15.81
C VAL A 260 11.28 -3.96 15.58
N CYS A 261 10.79 -4.10 14.34
CA CYS A 261 9.36 -4.02 13.99
C CYS A 261 8.63 -5.37 14.04
N SER A 262 9.32 -6.45 14.42
CA SER A 262 8.68 -7.77 14.54
C SER A 262 7.60 -7.78 15.64
N TYR A 263 6.58 -8.63 15.49
CA TYR A 263 5.47 -8.76 16.46
C TYR A 263 5.93 -9.09 17.90
N ARG A 264 7.11 -9.70 18.05
CA ARG A 264 7.70 -9.98 19.37
C ARG A 264 8.28 -8.73 20.02
N LYS A 265 8.87 -7.82 19.23
CA LYS A 265 9.61 -6.64 19.73
C LYS A 265 8.78 -5.36 19.76
N LEU A 266 7.99 -5.09 18.72
CA LEU A 266 7.15 -3.90 18.64
C LEU A 266 5.70 -4.28 18.92
N LYS A 267 5.24 -3.94 20.12
CA LYS A 267 3.84 -4.05 20.51
C LYS A 267 3.13 -2.80 20.00
N VAL A 268 2.06 -3.04 19.25
CA VAL A 268 1.19 -1.98 18.73
C VAL A 268 -0.18 -2.33 19.28
N THR A 269 -0.71 -1.49 20.15
CA THR A 269 -2.13 -1.49 20.44
C THR A 269 -2.81 -1.00 19.17
N PRO A 270 -3.63 -1.83 18.50
CA PRO A 270 -4.41 -1.33 17.39
C PRO A 270 -5.45 -0.38 17.98
N GLU A 271 -5.15 0.92 17.99
CA GLU A 271 -6.24 1.89 17.99
C GLU A 271 -7.07 1.57 16.74
N LEU A 272 -8.31 1.15 16.96
CA LEU A 272 -9.27 1.03 15.87
C LEU A 272 -9.34 2.41 15.25
N ARG A 273 -8.73 2.58 14.07
CA ARG A 273 -8.87 3.82 13.31
C ARG A 273 -10.35 4.04 13.11
N LYS A 274 -10.88 5.01 13.84
CA LYS A 274 -12.23 5.50 13.66
C LYS A 274 -12.35 6.00 12.23
N ASN A 275 -13.44 5.64 11.56
CA ASN A 275 -13.79 6.29 10.31
C ASN A 275 -14.36 7.64 10.72
N LEU A 276 -13.61 8.71 10.49
CA LEU A 276 -13.98 10.07 10.91
C LEU A 276 -14.46 10.89 9.71
N CYS A 277 -15.38 11.81 9.98
CA CYS A 277 -15.76 12.86 9.03
C CYS A 277 -14.55 13.75 8.71
N PRO A 278 -14.22 13.99 7.43
CA PRO A 278 -13.09 14.84 7.08
C PRO A 278 -13.26 16.30 7.52
N ILE A 279 -14.50 16.75 7.76
CA ILE A 279 -14.80 18.16 8.11
C ILE A 279 -14.83 18.37 9.63
N CYS A 280 -15.64 17.60 10.35
CA CYS A 280 -15.87 17.77 11.78
C CYS A 280 -15.17 16.73 12.66
N GLN A 281 -14.48 15.74 12.08
CA GLN A 281 -13.71 14.71 12.79
C GLN A 281 -14.54 13.85 13.78
N HIS A 282 -15.86 13.80 13.62
CA HIS A 282 -16.73 12.89 14.35
C HIS A 282 -16.80 11.52 13.68
N ASP A 283 -17.13 10.48 14.44
CA ASP A 283 -17.30 9.12 13.93
C ASP A 283 -18.41 9.06 12.88
N LEU A 284 -18.16 8.33 11.78
CA LEU A 284 -19.17 8.09 10.74
C LEU A 284 -20.20 7.07 11.22
N GLU A 285 -21.47 7.36 10.95
CA GLU A 285 -22.61 6.52 11.29
C GLU A 285 -23.17 5.84 10.04
N ARG A 286 -23.86 4.72 10.23
CA ARG A 286 -24.54 4.06 9.11
C ARG A 286 -25.74 4.91 8.70
N LEU A 287 -25.88 5.19 7.40
CA LEU A 287 -26.95 6.02 6.87
C LEU A 287 -27.88 5.24 5.94
N HIS A 288 -29.14 5.65 5.92
CA HIS A 288 -30.14 5.31 4.91
C HIS A 288 -30.45 6.55 4.08
N TYR A 289 -30.59 6.34 2.77
CA TYR A 289 -31.07 7.36 1.85
C TYR A 289 -32.53 7.08 1.51
N VAL A 290 -33.39 8.09 1.67
CA VAL A 290 -34.84 7.99 1.37
C VAL A 290 -35.30 8.97 0.29
N GLY A 291 -34.37 9.69 -0.34
CA GLY A 291 -34.66 10.62 -1.44
C GLY A 291 -34.77 9.94 -2.80
N ASN A 292 -34.86 10.76 -3.85
CA ASN A 292 -35.09 10.33 -5.23
C ASN A 292 -33.80 10.17 -6.06
N LYS A 293 -32.68 10.70 -5.56
CA LYS A 293 -31.38 10.58 -6.22
C LYS A 293 -30.91 9.12 -6.34
N SER A 294 -30.49 8.74 -7.54
CA SER A 294 -29.79 7.48 -7.78
C SER A 294 -28.29 7.64 -7.56
N PHE A 295 -27.68 6.62 -6.92
CA PHE A 295 -26.24 6.60 -6.68
C PHE A 295 -25.57 5.55 -7.56
N VAL A 296 -24.48 5.94 -8.21
CA VAL A 296 -23.58 4.99 -8.87
C VAL A 296 -22.87 4.17 -7.80
N CYS A 297 -23.28 2.91 -7.68
CA CYS A 297 -22.79 1.95 -6.69
C CYS A 297 -21.92 0.84 -7.30
N ASP A 298 -21.73 0.78 -8.61
CA ASP A 298 -20.72 -0.09 -9.22
C ASP A 298 -19.35 0.56 -9.14
N LYS A 299 -18.36 -0.12 -8.53
CA LYS A 299 -16.98 0.36 -8.40
C LYS A 299 -16.22 0.47 -9.72
N ASN A 300 -16.65 -0.27 -10.73
CA ASN A 300 -15.99 -0.27 -12.03
C ASN A 300 -16.52 0.86 -12.94
N SER A 301 -17.62 1.51 -12.55
CA SER A 301 -18.13 2.67 -13.27
C SER A 301 -17.13 3.84 -13.17
N PRO A 302 -16.85 4.55 -14.28
CA PRO A 302 -16.02 5.75 -14.26
C PRO A 302 -16.59 6.87 -13.38
N ASP A 303 -17.92 6.87 -13.18
CA ASP A 303 -18.63 7.87 -12.37
C ASP A 303 -18.66 7.51 -10.87
N TYR A 304 -18.10 6.37 -10.49
CA TYR A 304 -18.07 5.93 -9.10
C TYR A 304 -17.20 6.85 -8.26
N LYS A 305 -17.83 7.49 -7.27
CA LYS A 305 -17.16 8.21 -6.19
C LYS A 305 -17.41 7.47 -4.87
N GLN A 306 -16.32 7.07 -4.20
CA GLN A 306 -16.41 6.40 -2.89
C GLN A 306 -16.91 7.34 -1.80
N ASN A 307 -16.40 8.57 -1.79
CA ASN A 307 -16.77 9.59 -0.83
C ASN A 307 -17.37 10.76 -1.60
N THR A 308 -18.50 11.28 -1.13
CA THR A 308 -19.19 12.44 -1.70
C THR A 308 -19.69 13.36 -0.59
N PHE A 309 -20.02 14.59 -0.97
CA PHE A 309 -20.75 15.53 -0.13
C PHE A 309 -22.11 15.74 -0.79
N GLU A 310 -23.17 15.45 -0.05
CA GLU A 310 -24.55 15.42 -0.54
C GLU A 310 -25.40 16.41 0.25
N GLU A 311 -26.47 16.91 -0.33
CA GLU A 311 -27.40 17.78 0.41
C GLU A 311 -28.14 16.95 1.48
N MET A 312 -28.37 17.55 2.65
CA MET A 312 -29.16 16.92 3.72
C MET A 312 -30.63 16.77 3.31
N ASN A 313 -31.12 17.69 2.48
CA ASN A 313 -32.54 17.85 2.18
C ASN A 313 -32.80 17.72 0.66
N GLU A 314 -33.91 17.09 0.30
CA GLU A 314 -34.53 17.24 -1.02
C GLU A 314 -35.93 17.81 -0.83
N GLY A 315 -36.17 19.03 -1.32
CA GLY A 315 -37.40 19.77 -1.02
C GLY A 315 -37.47 20.18 0.45
N SER A 316 -38.54 19.79 1.14
CA SER A 316 -38.78 20.14 2.55
C SER A 316 -38.37 19.07 3.57
N GLY A 317 -37.87 17.91 3.11
CA GLY A 317 -37.57 16.78 3.98
C GLY A 317 -36.10 16.37 3.98
N ASP A 318 -35.63 15.93 5.14
CA ASP A 318 -34.33 15.29 5.33
C ASP A 318 -34.30 13.94 4.57
N VAL A 319 -33.29 13.74 3.73
CA VAL A 319 -33.16 12.51 2.92
C VAL A 319 -32.10 11.54 3.44
N TRP A 320 -31.29 11.95 4.41
CA TRP A 320 -30.27 11.12 5.05
C TRP A 320 -30.64 10.82 6.50
N ILE A 321 -30.97 9.56 6.77
CA ILE A 321 -31.40 9.10 8.09
C ILE A 321 -30.32 8.23 8.70
N VAL A 322 -29.96 8.51 9.96
CA VAL A 322 -29.05 7.65 10.72
C VAL A 322 -29.76 6.34 11.03
N ALA A 323 -29.18 5.21 10.61
CA ALA A 323 -29.72 3.90 10.90
C ALA A 323 -29.73 3.65 12.41
N GLN A 324 -30.90 3.33 12.97
CA GLN A 324 -30.99 2.95 14.38
C GLN A 324 -30.09 1.73 14.64
N LYS A 325 -29.27 1.80 15.69
CA LYS A 325 -28.57 0.62 16.18
C LYS A 325 -29.65 -0.35 16.65
N LYS A 326 -29.78 -1.53 16.02
CA LYS A 326 -30.55 -2.61 16.63
C LYS A 326 -29.93 -2.86 18.00
N GLY A 327 -30.64 -2.48 19.07
CA GLY A 327 -30.31 -2.96 20.40
C GLY A 327 -30.37 -4.47 20.33
N PHE A 328 -29.29 -5.13 20.76
CA PHE A 328 -29.37 -6.55 21.10
C PHE A 328 -30.26 -6.62 22.34
N GLY A 329 -31.55 -6.89 22.11
CA GLY A 329 -32.45 -7.39 23.15
C GLY A 329 -32.15 -8.84 23.46
#